data_AF-A0A7D5NCD1-F1
#
_entry.id   AF-A0A7D5NCD1-F1
#
_cell.length_a   1.000
_cell.length_b   1.000
_cell.length_c   1.000
_cell.angle_alpha   90.00
_cell.angle_beta   90.00
_cell.angle_gamma   90.00
#
_symmetry.space_group_name_H-M   'P 1'
#
loop_
_entity.id
_entity.type
_entity.pdbx_description
1 polymer ?
#
loop_
_entity_poly.entity_id
_entity_poly.type
_entity_poly.pdbx_seq_one_letter_code
_entity_poly.pdbx_strand_id
1 'polypeptide(L)' 'MNAFLEIVRPGALASLQDLGRPGFRRLGVPRAGALQPDWLRLANALLGNDEDTPAIEFLVGGLAVRTLDSPVQL' A
#
# COMPACT_ATOMS: atom_id res chain seq x y z
N MET A 1 12.77 -15.21 -4.90
CA MET A 1 12.68 -14.37 -6.11
C MET A 1 12.32 -12.98 -5.64
N ASN A 2 13.02 -11.96 -6.14
CA ASN A 2 12.65 -10.57 -5.89
C ASN A 2 11.89 -10.07 -7.12
N ALA A 3 10.83 -9.30 -6.91
CA ALA A 3 10.12 -8.61 -7.97
C ALA A 3 10.26 -7.11 -7.73
N PHE A 4 10.56 -6.34 -8.77
CA PHE A 4 10.73 -4.90 -8.67
C PHE A 4 9.65 -4.15 -9.46
N LEU A 5 9.14 -3.09 -8.85
CA LEU A 5 8.24 -2.12 -9.48
C LEU A 5 8.99 -0.80 -9.66
N GLU A 6 9.08 -0.34 -10.91
CA GLU A 6 9.54 0.99 -11.27
C GLU A 6 8.36 1.97 -11.19
N ILE A 7 8.53 3.07 -10.44
CA ILE A 7 7.57 4.17 -10.43
C ILE A 7 7.80 5.04 -11.66
N VAL A 8 6.94 4.87 -12.67
CA VAL A 8 6.98 5.67 -13.90
C VAL A 8 6.44 7.07 -13.63
N ARG A 9 5.33 7.17 -12.88
CA ARG A 9 4.75 8.44 -12.42
C ARG A 9 4.11 8.25 -11.03
N PRO A 10 4.40 9.10 -10.04
CA PRO A 10 3.88 8.92 -8.67
C PRO A 10 2.41 9.33 -8.49
N GLY A 11 1.80 10.04 -9.45
CA GLY A 11 0.47 10.61 -9.27
C GLY A 11 0.45 11.79 -8.30
N ALA A 12 -0.74 12.17 -7.81
CA ALA A 12 -0.90 13.32 -6.93
C ALA A 12 -0.39 13.05 -5.50
N LEU A 13 -0.68 11.87 -4.97
CA LEU A 13 -0.22 11.42 -3.66
C LEU A 13 -0.22 9.90 -3.65
N ALA A 14 0.96 9.29 -3.62
CA ALA A 14 1.13 7.84 -3.45
C ALA A 14 2.03 7.58 -2.24
N SER A 15 1.65 6.61 -1.42
CA SER A 15 2.37 6.27 -0.19
C SER A 15 2.22 4.79 0.11
N LEU A 16 3.21 4.21 0.80
CA LEU A 16 3.08 2.88 1.38
C LEU A 16 2.22 2.99 2.64
N GLN A 17 1.20 2.15 2.73
CA GLN A 17 0.28 2.11 3.85
C GLN A 17 0.09 0.68 4.36
N ASP A 18 0.08 0.57 5.69
CA ASP A 18 -0.22 -0.63 6.47
C ASP A 18 -1.44 -0.36 7.38
N LEU A 19 -1.67 -1.18 8.42
CA LEU A 19 -2.75 -0.96 9.40
C LEU A 19 -2.43 0.12 10.46
N GLY A 20 -1.28 0.78 10.35
CA GLY A 20 -0.85 1.87 11.20
C GLY A 20 -0.19 1.44 12.51
N ARG A 21 -0.12 2.38 13.45
CA ARG A 21 0.58 2.28 14.74
C ARG A 21 -0.31 2.74 15.91
N PRO A 22 -1.34 1.94 16.27
CA PRO A 22 -2.21 2.27 17.40
C PRO A 22 -1.44 2.29 18.73
N GLY A 23 -1.97 2.97 19.74
CA GLY A 23 -1.41 3.00 21.11
C GLY A 23 -0.39 4.11 21.39
N PHE A 24 0.15 4.77 20.36
CA PHE A 24 1.19 5.80 20.52
C PHE A 24 0.67 7.25 20.57
N ARG A 25 -0.66 7.46 20.56
CA ARG A 25 -1.25 8.81 20.53
C ARG A 25 -0.84 9.69 21.71
N ARG A 26 -0.64 9.09 22.90
CA ARG A 26 -0.16 9.79 24.10
C ARG A 26 1.24 10.41 23.93
N LEU A 27 2.01 9.92 22.95
CA LEU A 27 3.34 10.40 22.60
C LEU A 27 3.31 11.33 21.37
N GLY A 28 2.13 11.76 20.92
CA GLY A 28 1.98 12.61 19.74
C GLY A 28 2.08 11.89 18.40
N VAL A 29 2.17 10.55 18.38
CA VAL A 29 2.24 9.79 17.14
C VAL A 29 0.81 9.49 16.63
N PRO A 30 0.45 9.89 15.39
CA PRO A 30 -0.86 9.58 14.83
C PRO A 30 -1.01 8.08 14.56
N ARG A 31 -2.26 7.61 14.39
CA ARG A 31 -2.52 6.21 14.03
C ARG A 31 -1.84 5.83 12.72
N ALA A 32 -1.74 6.75 11.75
CA ALA A 32 -1.23 6.48 10.40
C ALA A 32 -1.95 5.28 9.74
N GLY A 33 -1.33 4.68 8.72
CA GLY A 33 -1.87 3.56 7.96
C GLY A 33 -2.88 3.99 6.89
N ALA A 34 -3.42 2.99 6.21
CA ALA A 34 -4.39 3.19 5.13
C ALA A 34 -5.59 4.02 5.60
N LEU A 35 -6.04 4.95 4.75
CA LEU A 35 -7.21 5.79 5.02
C LEU A 35 -8.47 4.94 5.22
N GLN A 36 -8.59 3.84 4.47
CA GLN A 36 -9.64 2.83 4.58
C GLN A 36 -9.03 1.44 4.82
N PRO A 37 -8.83 1.03 6.10
CA PRO A 37 -8.19 -0.25 6.42
C PRO A 37 -8.91 -1.47 5.82
N ASP A 38 -10.23 -1.41 5.67
CA ASP A 38 -11.00 -2.52 5.09
C ASP A 38 -10.73 -2.71 3.59
N TRP A 39 -10.38 -1.63 2.87
CA TRP A 39 -9.96 -1.72 1.47
C TRP A 39 -8.57 -2.32 1.33
N LEU A 40 -7.66 -2.01 2.25
CA LEU A 40 -6.35 -2.67 2.33
C LEU A 40 -6.52 -4.18 2.55
N ARG A 41 -7.33 -4.57 3.54
CA ARG A 41 -7.62 -5.99 3.81
C ARG A 41 -8.27 -6.69 2.61
N LEU A 42 -9.23 -6.05 1.96
CA LEU A 42 -9.89 -6.59 0.77
C LEU A 42 -8.88 -6.80 -0.38
N ALA A 43 -8.02 -5.82 -0.66
CA ALA A 43 -7.00 -5.93 -1.70
C ALA A 43 -6.02 -7.08 -1.41
N ASN A 44 -5.57 -7.21 -0.15
CA ASN A 44 -4.71 -8.31 0.27
C ASN A 44 -5.41 -9.68 0.15
N ALA A 45 -6.67 -9.77 0.58
CA ALA A 45 -7.45 -11.00 0.47
C ALA A 45 -7.65 -11.45 -0.97
N LEU A 46 -7.86 -10.52 -1.91
CA LEU A 46 -7.95 -10.81 -3.35
C LEU A 46 -6.67 -11.45 -3.91
N LEU A 47 -5.51 -11.09 -3.35
CA LEU A 47 -4.20 -11.61 -3.74
C LEU A 47 -3.74 -12.80 -2.88
N GLY A 48 -4.53 -13.23 -1.89
CA GLY A 48 -4.14 -14.28 -0.94
C GLY A 48 -3.03 -13.88 0.04
N ASN A 49 -2.81 -12.57 0.23
CA ASN A 49 -1.84 -12.04 1.19
C ASN A 49 -2.42 -12.01 2.62
N ASP A 50 -1.53 -11.90 3.61
CA ASP A 50 -1.92 -11.57 4.99
C ASP A 50 -2.61 -10.19 5.03
N GLU A 51 -3.62 -10.04 5.89
CA GLU A 51 -4.50 -8.86 5.90
C GLU A 51 -3.76 -7.53 6.18
N ASP A 52 -2.61 -7.59 6.84
CA ASP A 52 -1.78 -6.46 7.23
C ASP A 52 -0.60 -6.19 6.28
N THR A 53 -0.51 -6.94 5.17
CA THR A 53 0.51 -6.73 4.13
C THR A 53 0.47 -5.29 3.62
N PRO A 54 1.58 -4.53 3.61
CA PRO A 54 1.58 -3.14 3.14
C PRO A 54 1.24 -3.03 1.65
N ALA A 55 0.50 -1.98 1.30
CA ALA A 55 0.15 -1.68 -0.09
C ALA A 55 0.46 -0.22 -0.45
N ILE A 56 0.47 0.10 -1.75
CA ILE A 56 0.54 1.47 -2.24
C ILE A 56 -0.88 2.06 -2.22
N GLU A 57 -1.13 3.00 -1.32
CA GLU A 57 -2.34 3.83 -1.34
C GLU A 57 -2.08 5.09 -2.19
N PHE A 58 -2.98 5.40 -3.11
CA PHE A 58 -2.90 6.60 -3.93
C PHE A 58 -4.21 7.38 -3.99
N LEU A 59 -4.12 8.70 -4.03
CA LEU A 59 -5.27 9.62 -4.05
C LEU A 59 -5.35 10.35 -5.39
N VAL A 60 -6.57 10.59 -5.88
CA VAL A 60 -6.87 11.38 -7.12
C VAL A 60 -6.31 10.77 -8.42
N GLY A 61 -5.59 9.65 -8.35
CA GLY A 61 -5.13 8.88 -9.51
C GLY A 61 -3.78 9.34 -10.05
N GLY A 62 -3.43 8.82 -11.22
CA GLY A 62 -2.20 9.18 -11.94
C GLY A 62 -0.95 8.38 -11.57
N LEU A 63 -1.03 7.49 -10.57
CA LEU A 63 0.02 6.50 -10.32
C LEU A 63 0.20 5.59 -11.55
N ALA A 64 1.43 5.47 -12.04
CA ALA A 64 1.80 4.54 -13.10
C ALA A 64 3.06 3.79 -12.68
N VAL A 65 2.99 2.46 -12.73
CA VAL A 65 4.08 1.56 -12.34
C VAL A 65 4.41 0.60 -13.48
N ARG A 66 5.67 0.16 -13.54
CA ARG A 66 6.15 -0.85 -14.48
C ARG A 66 6.84 -1.97 -13.72
N THR A 67 6.54 -3.21 -14.06
CA THR A 67 7.21 -4.39 -13.51
C THR A 67 8.53 -4.60 -14.25
N LEU A 68 9.63 -4.76 -13.52
CA LEU A 68 10.95 -5.00 -14.14
C LEU A 68 11.22 -6.48 -14.39
N ASP A 69 10.60 -7.37 -13.60
CA ASP A 69 10.77 -8.82 -13.67
C ASP A 69 9.41 -9.56 -13.64
N SER A 70 9.39 -10.86 -13.97
CA SER A 70 8.21 -11.73 -13.96
C SER A 70 8.13 -12.61 -12.70
N PRO A 71 6.94 -13.09 -12.25
CA PRO A 71 5.59 -12.84 -12.79
C PRO A 71 4.78 -11.81 -11.98
N VAL A 72 3.82 -11.17 -12.64
CA VAL A 72 2.80 -10.32 -12.04
C VAL A 72 1.56 -11.19 -11.83
N GLN A 73 1.30 -11.62 -10.59
CA GLN A 73 -0.03 -12.16 -10.26
C GLN A 73 -0.96 -10.98 -10.00
N LEU A 74 -2.09 -10.95 -10.69
CA LEU A 74 -3.21 -10.03 -10.45
C LEU A 74 -4.29 -10.75 -9.65
#